data_AF-A0A0D0NBK8-F1
#
_entry.id   AF-A0A0D0NBK8-F1
#
_cell.length_a   1.000
_cell.length_b   1.000
_cell.length_c   1.000
_cell.angle_alpha   90.00
_cell.angle_beta   90.00
_cell.angle_gamma   90.00
#
_symmetry.space_group_name_H-M   'P 1'
#
loop_
_entity.id
_entity.type
_entity.pdbx_description
1 polymer ?
#
loop_
_entity_poly.entity_id
_entity_poly.type
_entity_poly.pdbx_seq_one_letter_code
_entity_poly.pdbx_strand_id
1 'polypeptide(L)'
;PPLHGVLPQSVGHAGGEAKHSLEIASGAIALAGILLAALLFLGKRRFVTAIANSGLGRVLSAWWFAAWGFDWIYDKLFVKPYLAISHILRKDPLDQTIGLIPRMAKGGHTALSRTETGQLRWYAASMAAGAVLVIGAIVLVAV
;
A
#
# COMPACT_ATOMS: atom_id res chain seq x y z
N PRO A 1 -21.55 -46.98 -39.53
CA PRO A 1 -20.72 -45.95 -40.20
C PRO A 1 -19.21 -46.26 -40.01
N PRO A 2 -18.35 -45.99 -41.00
CA PRO A 2 -17.01 -46.57 -41.14
C PRO A 2 -15.90 -46.00 -40.24
N LEU A 3 -16.23 -45.14 -39.26
CA LEU A 3 -15.26 -44.41 -38.41
C LEU A 3 -15.41 -44.66 -36.90
N HIS A 4 -16.15 -45.69 -36.49
CA HIS A 4 -16.52 -45.96 -35.09
C HIS A 4 -15.36 -46.46 -34.18
N GLY A 5 -14.10 -46.43 -34.63
CA GLY A 5 -12.96 -46.98 -33.87
C GLY A 5 -11.65 -46.21 -34.01
N VAL A 6 -11.65 -45.04 -34.65
CA VAL A 6 -10.41 -44.29 -34.94
C VAL A 6 -10.01 -43.35 -33.79
N LEU A 7 -10.97 -42.96 -32.94
CA LEU A 7 -10.70 -42.13 -31.76
C LEU A 7 -10.79 -43.00 -30.49
N PRO A 8 -9.89 -42.84 -29.52
CA PRO A 8 -10.08 -43.41 -28.19
C PRO A 8 -11.43 -42.92 -27.68
N GLN A 9 -12.28 -43.84 -27.21
CA GLN A 9 -13.57 -43.45 -26.65
C GLN A 9 -13.33 -42.44 -25.54
N SER A 10 -13.72 -41.19 -25.78
CA SER A 10 -13.60 -40.16 -24.76
C SER A 10 -14.41 -40.63 -23.56
N VAL A 11 -13.86 -40.41 -22.36
CA VAL A 11 -14.44 -40.83 -21.07
C VAL A 11 -15.88 -40.29 -20.88
N GLY A 12 -16.37 -39.42 -21.79
CA GLY A 12 -17.73 -38.91 -21.84
C GLY A 12 -18.73 -39.60 -22.79
N HIS A 13 -18.36 -40.66 -23.54
CA HIS A 13 -19.30 -41.39 -24.43
C HIS A 13 -19.99 -42.60 -23.76
N ALA A 14 -19.38 -43.20 -22.73
CA ALA A 14 -20.06 -44.13 -21.82
C ALA A 14 -20.92 -43.42 -20.77
N GLY A 15 -20.81 -42.09 -20.68
CA GLY A 15 -21.46 -41.26 -19.67
C GLY A 15 -22.85 -40.76 -20.02
N GLY A 16 -23.59 -41.39 -20.95
CA GLY A 16 -24.98 -41.01 -21.25
C GLY A 16 -25.88 -41.06 -20.01
N GLU A 17 -25.74 -42.09 -19.18
CA GLU A 17 -26.43 -42.15 -17.86
C GLU A 17 -25.80 -41.22 -16.81
N ALA A 18 -24.46 -41.09 -16.79
CA ALA A 18 -23.75 -40.28 -15.81
C ALA A 18 -23.96 -38.76 -16.01
N LYS A 19 -24.16 -38.32 -17.27
CA LYS A 19 -24.48 -36.92 -17.60
C LYS A 19 -25.91 -36.59 -17.21
N HIS A 20 -26.87 -37.46 -17.54
CA HIS A 20 -28.26 -37.25 -17.14
C HIS A 20 -28.43 -37.28 -15.62
N SER A 21 -27.74 -38.18 -14.90
CA SER A 21 -27.81 -38.20 -13.43
C SER A 21 -27.18 -36.96 -12.80
N LEU A 22 -26.08 -36.45 -13.34
CA LEU A 22 -25.47 -35.19 -12.89
C LEU A 22 -26.37 -33.97 -13.18
N GLU A 23 -26.98 -33.91 -14.36
CA GLU A 23 -27.91 -32.84 -14.75
C GLU A 23 -29.15 -32.83 -13.86
N ILE A 24 -29.73 -34.01 -13.62
CA ILE A 24 -30.90 -34.18 -12.73
C ILE A 24 -30.52 -33.82 -11.29
N ALA A 25 -29.36 -34.26 -10.80
CA ALA A 25 -28.90 -33.94 -9.45
C ALA A 25 -28.64 -32.43 -9.28
N SER A 26 -27.99 -31.79 -10.26
CA SER A 26 -27.75 -30.34 -10.26
C SER A 26 -29.05 -29.55 -10.30
N GLY A 27 -29.99 -29.92 -11.18
CA GLY A 27 -31.31 -29.33 -11.26
C GLY A 27 -32.11 -29.49 -9.96
N ALA A 28 -32.05 -30.67 -9.35
CA ALA A 28 -32.69 -30.94 -8.07
C ALA A 28 -32.11 -30.09 -6.94
N ILE A 29 -30.79 -29.94 -6.86
CA ILE A 29 -30.12 -29.09 -5.85
C ILE A 29 -30.51 -27.61 -6.05
N ALA A 30 -30.52 -27.11 -7.29
CA ALA A 30 -30.90 -25.74 -7.59
C ALA A 30 -32.37 -25.48 -7.21
N LEU A 31 -33.29 -26.35 -7.61
CA LEU A 31 -34.71 -26.26 -7.26
C LEU A 31 -34.92 -26.36 -5.75
N ALA A 32 -34.23 -27.27 -5.08
CA ALA A 32 -34.29 -27.39 -3.62
C ALA A 32 -33.79 -26.12 -2.93
N GLY A 33 -32.71 -25.51 -3.41
CA GLY A 33 -32.19 -24.23 -2.89
C GLY A 33 -33.20 -23.09 -3.02
N ILE A 34 -33.86 -22.97 -4.18
CA ILE A 34 -34.89 -21.94 -4.41
C ILE A 34 -36.11 -22.18 -3.52
N LEU A 35 -36.59 -23.42 -3.44
CA LEU A 35 -37.72 -23.78 -2.57
C LEU A 35 -37.40 -23.51 -1.10
N LEU A 36 -36.19 -23.85 -0.66
CA LEU A 36 -35.74 -23.61 0.71
C LEU A 36 -35.61 -22.12 1.00
N ALA A 37 -35.08 -21.32 0.07
CA ALA A 37 -35.06 -19.87 0.19
C ALA A 37 -36.48 -19.28 0.27
N ALA A 38 -37.41 -19.75 -0.55
CA ALA A 38 -38.81 -19.32 -0.52
C ALA A 38 -39.47 -19.66 0.82
N LEU A 39 -39.29 -20.89 1.34
CA LEU A 39 -39.81 -21.31 2.64
C LEU A 39 -39.25 -20.46 3.79
N LEU A 40 -37.96 -20.14 3.75
CA LEU A 40 -37.30 -19.35 4.80
C LEU A 40 -37.67 -17.85 4.76
N PHE A 41 -37.92 -17.28 3.58
CA PHE A 41 -38.02 -15.82 3.42
C PHE A 41 -39.41 -15.28 3.02
N LEU A 42 -40.30 -16.09 2.43
CA LEU A 42 -41.62 -15.65 1.92
C LEU A 42 -42.73 -15.70 2.98
N GLY A 43 -42.57 -16.54 4.01
CA GLY A 43 -43.50 -16.65 5.14
C GLY A 43 -43.11 -15.81 6.36
N LYS A 44 -43.50 -16.27 7.57
CA LYS A 44 -43.06 -15.67 8.82
C LYS A 44 -41.60 -16.06 9.08
N ARG A 45 -40.67 -15.12 8.89
CA ARG A 45 -39.20 -15.29 9.06
C ARG A 45 -38.73 -15.66 10.48
N ARG A 46 -39.62 -16.12 11.37
CA ARG A 46 -39.39 -16.40 12.79
C ARG A 46 -38.16 -17.27 13.03
N PHE A 47 -37.99 -18.34 12.25
CA PHE A 47 -36.85 -19.25 12.37
C PHE A 47 -35.52 -18.58 12.00
N VAL A 48 -35.48 -17.89 10.85
CA VAL A 48 -34.30 -17.15 10.40
C VAL A 48 -33.94 -16.03 11.38
N THR A 49 -34.94 -15.29 11.88
CA THR A 49 -34.71 -14.25 12.88
C THR A 49 -34.27 -14.80 14.24
N ALA A 50 -34.76 -15.96 14.66
CA ALA A 50 -34.32 -16.61 15.90
C ALA A 50 -32.86 -17.04 15.81
N ILE A 51 -32.45 -17.63 14.67
CA ILE A 51 -31.06 -17.99 14.41
C ILE A 51 -30.18 -16.75 14.31
N ALA A 52 -30.59 -15.72 13.56
CA ALA A 52 -29.83 -14.48 13.42
C ALA A 52 -29.65 -13.75 14.76
N ASN A 53 -30.65 -13.81 15.65
CA ASN A 53 -30.58 -13.18 16.96
C ASN A 53 -29.80 -14.00 18.02
N SER A 54 -29.49 -15.26 17.73
CA SER A 54 -28.61 -16.08 18.57
C SER A 54 -27.19 -15.51 18.64
N GLY A 55 -26.44 -15.81 19.71
CA GLY A 55 -25.07 -15.31 19.88
C GLY A 55 -24.16 -15.67 18.71
N LEU A 56 -24.18 -16.93 18.26
CA LEU A 56 -23.39 -17.38 17.10
C LEU A 56 -23.91 -16.81 15.78
N GLY A 57 -25.22 -16.75 15.58
CA GLY A 57 -25.80 -16.18 14.36
C GLY A 57 -25.51 -14.69 14.19
N ARG A 58 -25.42 -13.94 15.29
CA ARG A 58 -25.04 -12.52 15.27
C ARG A 58 -23.57 -12.32 14.88
N VAL A 59 -22.68 -13.18 15.38
CA VAL A 59 -21.25 -13.14 15.03
C VAL A 59 -21.03 -13.52 13.57
N LEU A 60 -21.62 -14.63 13.12
CA LEU A 60 -21.51 -15.09 11.72
C LEU A 60 -22.13 -14.09 10.74
N SER A 61 -23.30 -13.52 11.05
CA SER A 61 -23.92 -12.50 10.21
C SER A 61 -23.06 -11.24 10.13
N ALA A 62 -22.52 -10.75 11.24
CA ALA A 62 -21.61 -9.61 11.23
C ALA A 62 -20.32 -9.90 10.45
N TRP A 63 -19.77 -11.11 10.58
CA TRP A 63 -18.52 -11.49 9.93
C TRP A 63 -18.68 -11.69 8.41
N TRP A 64 -19.75 -12.36 7.97
CA TRP A 64 -20.08 -12.46 6.55
C TRP A 64 -20.47 -11.11 5.95
N PHE A 65 -21.18 -10.26 6.70
CA PHE A 65 -21.50 -8.90 6.27
C PHE A 65 -20.24 -8.04 6.10
N ALA A 66 -19.22 -8.25 6.93
CA ALA A 66 -17.92 -7.60 6.82
C ALA A 66 -17.02 -8.21 5.71
N ALA A 67 -17.57 -8.98 4.77
CA ALA A 67 -16.82 -9.67 3.72
C ALA A 67 -15.64 -10.48 4.27
N TRP A 68 -15.89 -11.24 5.35
CA TRP A 68 -14.87 -12.01 6.10
C TRP A 68 -13.78 -11.16 6.80
N GLY A 69 -13.93 -9.83 6.80
CA GLY A 69 -12.93 -8.90 7.30
C GLY A 69 -11.82 -8.58 6.30
N PHE A 70 -11.95 -8.99 5.03
CA PHE A 70 -10.92 -8.77 4.02
C PHE A 70 -10.65 -7.28 3.78
N ASP A 71 -11.69 -6.45 3.77
CA ASP A 71 -11.57 -4.99 3.65
C ASP A 71 -10.70 -4.40 4.76
N TRP A 72 -10.86 -4.88 6.01
CA TRP A 72 -10.05 -4.43 7.14
C TRP A 72 -8.59 -4.85 6.99
N ILE A 73 -8.33 -6.08 6.53
CA ILE A 73 -6.98 -6.57 6.27
C ILE A 73 -6.33 -5.73 5.17
N TYR A 74 -7.05 -5.48 4.08
CA TYR A 74 -6.55 -4.71 2.95
C TYR A 74 -6.22 -3.27 3.35
N ASP A 75 -7.12 -2.62 4.09
CA ASP A 75 -6.93 -1.26 4.57
C ASP A 75 -5.71 -1.16 5.52
N LYS A 76 -5.53 -2.15 6.39
CA LYS A 76 -4.40 -2.20 7.33
C LYS A 76 -3.07 -2.52 6.65
N LEU A 77 -3.06 -3.44 5.69
CA LEU A 77 -1.84 -4.00 5.10
C LEU A 77 -1.33 -3.18 3.91
N PHE A 78 -2.24 -2.58 3.13
CA PHE A 78 -1.88 -1.88 1.90
C PHE A 78 -2.18 -0.39 1.97
N VAL A 79 -3.43 -0.02 2.29
CA VAL A 79 -3.88 1.38 2.19
C VAL A 79 -3.14 2.27 3.19
N LYS A 80 -3.18 1.92 4.48
CA LYS A 80 -2.56 2.73 5.54
C LYS A 80 -1.04 2.86 5.39
N PRO A 81 -0.28 1.79 5.12
CA PRO A 81 1.16 1.91 4.89
C PRO A 81 1.49 2.79 3.68
N TYR A 82 0.75 2.62 2.58
CA TYR A 82 0.93 3.46 1.39
C TYR A 82 0.68 4.94 1.69
N LEU A 83 -0.43 5.25 2.36
CA LEU A 83 -0.75 6.62 2.76
C LEU A 83 0.29 7.19 3.73
N ALA A 84 0.79 6.40 4.67
CA ALA A 84 1.85 6.82 5.59
C ALA A 84 3.13 7.18 4.85
N ILE A 85 3.57 6.35 3.90
CA ILE A 85 4.74 6.63 3.05
C ILE A 85 4.51 7.93 2.26
N SER A 86 3.34 8.08 1.63
CA SER A 86 3.01 9.29 0.87
C SER A 86 3.02 10.55 1.75
N HIS A 87 2.57 10.43 3.00
CA HIS A 87 2.54 11.54 3.94
C HIS A 87 3.94 11.95 4.39
N ILE A 88 4.82 10.97 4.64
CA ILE A 88 6.23 11.22 4.97
C ILE A 88 6.93 11.92 3.79
N LEU A 89 6.67 11.46 2.56
CA LEU A 89 7.30 12.00 1.36
C LEU A 89 6.69 13.32 0.87
N ARG A 90 5.60 13.80 1.49
CA ARG A 90 4.87 15.01 1.08
C ARG A 90 5.74 16.27 1.04
N LYS A 91 6.75 16.37 1.91
CA LYS A 91 7.64 17.54 1.96
C LYS A 91 8.85 17.44 1.04
N ASP A 92 8.89 16.44 0.16
CA ASP A 92 9.96 16.11 -0.77
C ASP A 92 11.38 16.23 -0.16
N PRO A 93 11.95 15.14 0.38
CA PRO A 93 13.28 15.19 0.97
C PRO A 93 14.37 15.57 -0.04
N LEU A 94 14.17 15.33 -1.34
CA LEU A 94 15.14 15.68 -2.36
C LEU A 94 15.16 17.19 -2.61
N ASP A 95 13.99 17.83 -2.70
CA ASP A 95 13.91 19.29 -2.79
C ASP A 95 14.57 19.97 -1.59
N GLN A 96 14.36 19.44 -0.38
CA GLN A 96 14.99 19.97 0.83
C GLN A 96 16.52 19.88 0.81
N THR A 97 17.07 18.77 0.31
CA THR A 97 18.53 18.58 0.25
C THR A 97 19.16 19.49 -0.80
N ILE A 98 18.56 19.63 -1.98
CA ILE A 98 19.03 20.58 -3.00
C ILE A 98 18.91 22.02 -2.48
N GLY A 99 17.81 22.34 -1.80
CA GLY A 99 17.58 23.64 -1.17
C GLY A 99 18.56 23.98 -0.03
N LEU A 100 19.33 23.01 0.48
CA LEU A 100 20.38 23.28 1.46
C LEU A 100 21.54 24.09 0.85
N ILE A 101 21.93 23.80 -0.39
CA ILE A 101 23.03 24.47 -1.10
C ILE A 101 22.84 26.00 -1.14
N PRO A 102 21.72 26.53 -1.67
CA PRO A 102 21.52 27.98 -1.69
C PRO A 102 21.36 28.58 -0.29
N ARG A 103 20.82 27.84 0.68
CA ARG A 103 20.75 28.30 2.08
C ARG A 103 22.14 28.47 2.69
N MET A 104 23.04 27.51 2.47
CA MET A 104 24.42 27.61 2.93
C MET A 104 25.17 28.74 2.23
N ALA A 105 25.01 28.88 0.91
CA ALA A 105 25.61 29.98 0.15
C ALA A 105 25.14 31.35 0.66
N LYS A 106 23.83 31.52 0.90
CA LYS A 106 23.26 32.76 1.44
C LYS A 106 23.69 33.02 2.88
N GLY A 107 23.80 31.98 3.70
CA GLY A 107 24.33 32.04 5.06
C GLY A 107 25.80 32.50 5.07
N GLY A 108 26.63 31.91 4.22
CA GLY A 108 28.02 32.30 4.02
C GLY A 108 28.15 33.75 3.55
N HIS A 109 27.36 34.16 2.55
CA HIS A 109 27.31 35.55 2.10
C HIS A 109 26.94 36.50 3.25
N THR A 110 25.91 36.16 4.03
CA THR A 110 25.49 37.00 5.17
C THR A 110 26.59 37.09 6.22
N ALA A 111 27.27 35.98 6.53
CA ALA A 111 28.38 35.97 7.49
C ALA A 111 29.57 36.82 7.00
N LEU A 112 29.96 36.65 5.73
CA LEU A 112 31.09 37.38 5.14
C LEU A 112 30.75 38.87 4.95
N SER A 113 29.52 39.22 4.58
CA SER A 113 29.11 40.63 4.48
C SER A 113 29.20 41.38 5.81
N ARG A 114 29.10 40.69 6.95
CA ARG A 114 29.27 41.30 8.27
C ARG A 114 30.73 41.61 8.61
N THR A 115 31.70 41.00 7.94
CA THR A 115 33.12 41.34 8.15
C THR A 115 33.51 42.64 7.46
N GLU A 116 32.70 43.09 6.49
CA GLU A 116 32.85 44.36 5.79
C GLU A 116 32.22 45.50 6.59
N THR A 117 32.92 45.96 7.63
CA THR A 117 32.43 46.99 8.56
C THR A 117 32.72 48.43 8.12
N GLY A 118 33.48 48.62 7.02
CA GLY A 118 33.93 49.94 6.57
C GLY A 118 35.02 50.58 7.45
N GLN A 119 35.53 49.87 8.46
CA GLN A 119 36.57 50.37 9.36
C GLN A 119 37.96 50.07 8.81
N LEU A 120 38.71 51.11 8.43
CA LEU A 120 40.04 50.96 7.83
C LEU A 120 41.04 50.20 8.74
N ARG A 121 40.92 50.37 10.06
CA ARG A 121 41.74 49.66 11.06
C ARG A 121 41.52 48.14 11.02
N TRP A 122 40.29 47.70 10.81
CA TRP A 122 39.94 46.28 10.72
C TRP A 122 40.54 45.64 9.47
N TYR A 123 40.52 46.36 8.34
CA TYR A 123 41.15 45.90 7.10
C TYR A 123 42.68 45.80 7.22
N ALA A 124 43.33 46.76 7.85
CA ALA A 124 44.77 46.68 8.09
C ALA A 124 45.13 45.47 8.99
N ALA A 125 44.36 45.24 10.05
CA ALA A 125 44.56 44.09 10.94
C ALA A 125 44.32 42.75 10.22
N SER A 126 43.29 42.64 9.38
CA SER A 126 43.01 41.41 8.62
C SER A 126 44.08 41.11 7.57
N MET A 127 44.61 42.14 6.88
CA MET A 127 45.73 41.99 5.95
C MET A 127 47.01 41.52 6.65
N ALA A 128 47.36 42.11 7.80
CA ALA A 128 48.52 41.69 8.57
C ALA A 128 48.38 40.25 9.07
N ALA A 129 47.22 39.87 9.60
CA ALA A 129 46.94 38.51 10.02
C ALA A 129 47.03 37.51 8.86
N GLY A 130 46.49 37.86 7.69
CA GLY A 130 46.60 37.05 6.48
C GLY A 130 48.05 36.84 6.03
N ALA A 131 48.87 37.89 6.05
CA ALA A 131 50.30 37.80 5.71
C ALA A 131 51.05 36.85 6.65
N VAL A 132 50.83 36.95 7.97
CA VAL A 132 51.42 36.05 8.96
C VAL A 132 51.00 34.59 8.73
N LEU A 133 49.72 34.35 8.44
CA LEU A 133 49.22 33.01 8.14
C LEU A 133 49.86 32.41 6.88
N VAL A 134 49.99 33.20 5.80
CA VAL A 134 50.62 32.74 4.55
C VAL A 134 52.09 32.41 4.78
N ILE A 135 52.85 33.29 5.44
CA ILE A 135 54.26 33.04 5.77
C ILE A 135 54.37 31.78 6.63
N GLY A 136 53.52 31.63 7.67
CA GLY A 136 53.49 30.45 8.52
C GLY A 136 53.18 29.16 7.75
N ALA A 137 52.21 29.19 6.84
CA ALA A 137 51.88 28.05 5.99
C ALA A 137 53.04 27.67 5.05
N ILE A 138 53.73 28.65 4.47
CA ILE A 138 54.91 28.40 3.63
C ILE A 138 56.02 27.76 4.45
N VAL A 139 56.30 28.28 5.65
CA VAL A 139 57.31 27.71 6.55
C VAL A 139 56.94 26.27 6.95
N LEU A 140 55.67 26.00 7.27
CA LEU A 140 55.20 24.65 7.60
C LEU A 140 55.38 23.67 6.45
N VAL A 141 55.17 24.10 5.21
CA VAL A 141 55.33 23.27 4.01
C VAL A 141 56.81 23.10 3.62
N ALA A 142 57.66 24.09 3.94
CA ALA A 142 59.08 24.08 3.62
C ALA A 142 59.95 23.31 4.64
N VAL A 143 59.39 22.96 5.80
CA VAL A 143 59.99 22.10 6.84
C VAL A 143 59.58 20.65 6.61
#